data_AF-A0A2E9BZ12-F1
#
_entry.id   AF-A0A2E9BZ12-F1
#
_cell.length_a   1.000
_cell.length_b   1.000
_cell.length_c   1.000
_cell.angle_alpha   90.00
_cell.angle_beta   90.00
_cell.angle_gamma   90.00
#
_symmetry.space_group_name_H-M   'P 1'
#
loop_
_entity.id
_entity.type
_entity.pdbx_description
1 polymer ?
#
loop_
_entity_poly.entity_id
_entity_poly.type
_entity_poly.pdbx_seq_one_letter_code
_entity_poly.pdbx_strand_id
1 'polypeptide(L)'
;MTANNLAQAAADTAAPSPSFSTLAGQSNNTPLTRVALAFVDQRINLYLRFGEPARTIQLDRWRRSAVFLPASIFCRIRWESNDYGTTRWQLMVMQGCTPLDAVQRIPGVQPGARLLLHAEGEQKVHAVLARIDAIEARGIGAIDVSPAYWRTLGNRLAAGLPLPEYTAERHAAWLAGRELQ
;
A
#
# COMPACT_ATOMS: atom_id res chain seq x y z
N MET A 1 -67.35 -3.61 -41.53
CA MET A 1 -66.33 -2.58 -41.87
C MET A 1 -65.30 -2.57 -40.77
N THR A 2 -64.12 -3.11 -41.10
CA THR A 2 -62.79 -2.68 -40.66
C THR A 2 -62.56 -2.15 -39.23
N ALA A 3 -61.75 -2.93 -38.49
CA ALA A 3 -60.44 -2.56 -37.93
C ALA A 3 -60.30 -2.33 -36.40
N ASN A 4 -59.26 -3.02 -35.89
CA ASN A 4 -58.35 -2.67 -34.77
C ASN A 4 -58.84 -2.93 -33.33
N ASN A 5 -58.04 -3.42 -32.38
CA ASN A 5 -56.62 -3.74 -32.40
C ASN A 5 -56.26 -4.73 -31.28
N LEU A 6 -55.09 -5.33 -31.48
CA LEU A 6 -54.39 -6.35 -30.71
C LEU A 6 -54.01 -5.97 -29.26
N ALA A 7 -54.07 -7.00 -28.41
CA ALA A 7 -53.01 -7.47 -27.48
C ALA A 7 -52.75 -6.75 -26.13
N GLN A 8 -52.92 -7.58 -25.10
CA GLN A 8 -52.32 -7.54 -23.76
C GLN A 8 -50.83 -7.20 -23.73
N ALA A 9 -50.40 -6.49 -22.69
CA ALA A 9 -49.04 -6.53 -22.18
C ALA A 9 -49.03 -6.78 -20.67
N ALA A 10 -48.17 -7.71 -20.29
CA ALA A 10 -48.02 -8.33 -18.99
C ALA A 10 -47.25 -7.45 -17.99
N ALA A 11 -47.27 -7.91 -16.74
CA ALA A 11 -46.58 -7.40 -15.58
C ALA A 11 -45.12 -7.01 -15.83
N ASP A 12 -44.72 -5.87 -15.27
CA ASP A 12 -43.35 -5.64 -14.86
C ASP A 12 -43.34 -5.08 -13.43
N THR A 13 -42.89 -5.95 -12.52
CA THR A 13 -42.51 -5.64 -11.15
C THR A 13 -41.37 -4.62 -11.19
N ALA A 14 -41.70 -3.34 -11.00
CA ALA A 14 -40.71 -2.29 -10.88
C ALA A 14 -39.82 -2.54 -9.65
N ALA A 15 -38.54 -2.86 -9.92
CA ALA A 15 -37.50 -2.98 -8.90
C ALA A 15 -37.39 -1.67 -8.09
N PRO A 16 -37.14 -1.73 -6.76
CA PRO A 16 -37.00 -0.53 -5.97
C PRO A 16 -35.73 0.22 -6.40
N SER A 17 -35.90 1.49 -6.72
CA SER A 17 -34.82 2.42 -7.01
C SER A 17 -33.78 2.39 -5.88
N PRO A 18 -32.47 2.38 -6.18
CA PRO A 18 -31.45 2.39 -5.12
C PRO A 18 -31.62 3.68 -4.34
N SER A 19 -32.07 3.54 -3.10
CA SER A 19 -32.32 4.65 -2.20
C SER A 19 -31.03 5.44 -2.04
N PHE A 20 -31.13 6.77 -2.17
CA PHE A 20 -30.04 7.73 -1.92
C PHE A 20 -29.37 7.55 -0.54
N SER A 21 -29.96 6.75 0.35
CA SER A 21 -29.37 6.28 1.61
C SER A 21 -28.08 5.46 1.44
N THR A 22 -27.82 4.85 0.28
CA THR A 22 -26.53 4.17 0.01
C THR A 22 -25.40 5.17 -0.28
N LEU A 23 -25.73 6.41 -0.64
CA LEU A 23 -24.79 7.52 -0.80
C LEU A 23 -24.58 8.31 0.50
N ALA A 24 -25.50 8.26 1.45
CA ALA A 24 -25.39 8.98 2.72
C ALA A 24 -24.36 8.38 3.70
N GLY A 25 -23.85 7.16 3.44
CA GLY A 25 -22.68 6.60 4.12
C GLY A 25 -21.33 7.06 3.54
N GLN A 26 -21.34 7.85 2.45
CA GLN A 26 -20.12 8.33 1.75
C GLN A 26 -19.67 9.72 2.19
N SER A 27 -20.14 10.23 3.33
CA SER A 27 -19.63 11.45 3.93
C SER A 27 -18.58 11.09 5.00
N ASN A 28 -17.30 11.22 4.64
CA ASN A 28 -16.04 11.06 5.42
C ASN A 28 -15.03 10.02 4.87
N ASN A 29 -15.27 9.47 3.67
CA ASN A 29 -14.54 8.32 3.14
C ASN A 29 -13.19 8.66 2.45
N THR A 30 -12.27 9.29 3.17
CA THR A 30 -10.87 9.23 2.77
C THR A 30 -10.39 7.79 3.01
N PRO A 31 -9.98 7.00 2.00
CA PRO A 31 -9.64 5.60 2.19
C PRO A 31 -8.33 5.48 2.97
N LEU A 32 -8.45 5.45 4.30
CA LEU A 32 -7.34 5.20 5.21
C LEU A 32 -6.80 3.81 4.93
N THR A 33 -5.49 3.71 4.70
CA THR A 33 -4.84 2.44 4.40
C THR A 33 -4.52 1.74 5.71
N ARG A 34 -5.13 0.58 5.94
CA ARG A 34 -4.89 -0.25 7.12
C ARG A 34 -3.88 -1.32 6.76
N VAL A 35 -2.81 -1.41 7.52
CA VAL A 35 -1.71 -2.37 7.35
C VAL A 35 -1.67 -3.27 8.58
N ALA A 36 -1.92 -4.56 8.38
CA ALA A 36 -1.80 -5.57 9.40
C ALA A 36 -0.32 -5.87 9.68
N LEU A 37 -0.01 -5.93 10.97
CA LEU A 37 1.27 -6.28 11.55
C LEU A 37 1.02 -7.43 12.52
N ALA A 38 1.98 -8.34 12.62
CA ALA A 38 1.85 -9.54 13.41
C ALA A 38 3.20 -9.93 13.98
N PHE A 39 3.22 -10.34 15.25
CA PHE A 39 4.41 -10.85 15.91
C PHE A 39 4.08 -12.16 16.61
N VAL A 40 4.60 -13.25 16.06
CA VAL A 40 4.54 -14.58 16.62
C VAL A 40 5.97 -15.02 16.86
N ASP A 41 6.28 -15.26 18.14
CA ASP A 41 7.62 -15.60 18.56
C ASP A 41 8.17 -16.79 17.74
N GLN A 42 9.41 -16.63 17.27
CA GLN A 42 10.16 -17.60 16.46
C GLN A 42 9.49 -18.09 15.15
N ARG A 43 8.32 -17.58 14.77
CA ARG A 43 7.60 -18.01 13.56
C ARG A 43 7.37 -16.90 12.55
N ILE A 44 6.79 -15.77 12.98
CA ILE A 44 6.41 -14.69 12.06
C ILE A 44 6.70 -13.35 12.72
N ASN A 45 7.50 -12.52 12.06
CA ASN A 45 7.71 -11.13 12.44
C ASN A 45 7.34 -10.22 11.28
N LEU A 46 6.17 -9.60 11.38
CA LEU A 46 5.62 -8.65 10.43
C LEU A 46 5.54 -7.27 11.09
N TYR A 47 6.49 -6.40 10.75
CA TYR A 47 6.66 -5.09 11.35
C TYR A 47 6.87 -4.00 10.30
N LEU A 48 6.82 -2.75 10.75
CA LEU A 48 7.12 -1.58 9.92
C LEU A 48 8.58 -1.16 10.16
N ARG A 49 9.36 -0.98 9.09
CA ARG A 49 10.70 -0.39 9.18
C ARG A 49 10.66 1.13 9.24
N PHE A 50 9.74 1.72 8.49
CA PHE A 50 9.46 3.16 8.52
C PHE A 50 8.03 3.44 8.06
N GLY A 51 7.55 4.63 8.39
CA GLY A 51 6.19 5.09 8.13
C GLY A 51 5.56 5.64 9.40
N GLU A 52 4.81 6.74 9.25
CA GLU A 52 4.11 7.38 10.36
C GLU A 52 2.65 6.95 10.38
N PRO A 53 2.25 5.99 11.24
CA PRO A 53 0.86 5.61 11.36
C PRO A 53 0.09 6.72 12.08
N ALA A 54 -0.98 7.21 11.45
CA ALA A 54 -1.90 8.15 12.07
C ALA A 54 -2.64 7.53 13.27
N ARG A 55 -2.84 6.20 13.24
CA ARG A 55 -3.43 5.46 14.34
C ARG A 55 -2.91 4.03 14.35
N THR A 56 -2.67 3.47 15.53
CA THR A 56 -2.44 2.03 15.69
C THR A 56 -3.62 1.42 16.44
N ILE A 57 -4.22 0.39 15.85
CA ILE A 57 -5.33 -0.38 16.42
C ILE A 57 -4.78 -1.75 16.82
N GLN A 58 -4.84 -2.09 18.10
CA GLN A 58 -4.51 -3.43 18.54
C GLN A 58 -5.70 -4.36 18.24
N LEU A 59 -5.46 -5.43 17.47
CA LEU A 59 -6.49 -6.40 17.10
C LEU A 59 -6.47 -7.58 18.08
N ASP A 60 -5.29 -8.13 18.34
CA ASP A 60 -5.05 -9.23 19.27
C ASP A 60 -3.75 -8.98 20.03
N ARG A 61 -3.41 -9.87 20.99
CA ARG A 61 -2.13 -9.81 21.71
C ARG A 61 -0.89 -9.94 20.80
N TRP A 62 -1.05 -10.49 19.60
CA TRP A 62 0.03 -10.69 18.62
C TRP A 62 -0.20 -9.96 17.29
N ARG A 63 -1.35 -9.31 17.10
CA ARG A 63 -1.72 -8.66 15.84
C ARG A 63 -2.13 -7.22 16.10
N ARG A 64 -1.58 -6.30 15.32
CA ARG A 64 -1.92 -4.88 15.36
C ARG A 64 -2.12 -4.37 13.95
N SER A 65 -2.95 -3.36 13.78
CA SER A 65 -3.18 -2.69 12.50
C SER A 65 -2.71 -1.25 12.60
N ALA A 66 -1.76 -0.89 11.75
CA ALA A 66 -1.33 0.48 11.55
C ALA A 66 -2.20 1.14 10.48
N VAL A 67 -2.79 2.29 10.80
CA VAL A 67 -3.65 3.06 9.92
C VAL A 67 -2.86 4.26 9.41
N PHE A 68 -2.80 4.38 8.09
CA PHE A 68 -2.07 5.43 7.39
C PHE A 68 -3.02 6.36 6.64
N LEU A 69 -2.61 7.62 6.54
CA LEU A 69 -3.26 8.58 5.66
C LEU A 69 -3.02 8.20 4.18
N PRO A 70 -3.89 8.64 3.26
CA PRO A 70 -3.64 8.49 1.83
C PRO A 70 -2.29 9.08 1.43
N ALA A 71 -1.70 8.54 0.36
CA ALA A 71 -0.40 8.96 -0.17
C ALA A 71 0.80 8.84 0.79
N SER A 72 0.59 8.38 2.05
CA SER A 72 1.67 8.13 3.01
C SER A 72 2.53 6.96 2.55
N ILE A 73 3.85 7.12 2.61
CA ILE A 73 4.80 6.07 2.25
C ILE A 73 5.20 5.31 3.52
N PHE A 74 5.17 3.99 3.46
CA PHE A 74 5.58 3.13 4.56
C PHE A 74 6.26 1.86 4.03
N CYS A 75 7.12 1.29 4.86
CA CYS A 75 7.84 0.07 4.56
C CYS A 75 7.48 -1.02 5.56
N ARG A 76 7.00 -2.15 5.05
CA ARG A 76 6.66 -3.34 5.82
C ARG A 76 7.68 -4.43 5.53
N ILE A 77 8.21 -5.02 6.60
CA ILE A 77 9.09 -6.17 6.53
C ILE A 77 8.36 -7.37 7.12
N ARG A 78 8.40 -8.48 6.39
CA ARG A 78 7.89 -9.78 6.79
C ARG A 78 9.06 -10.74 6.85
N TRP A 79 9.33 -11.22 8.04
CA TRP A 79 10.23 -12.33 8.30
C TRP A 79 9.42 -13.53 8.78
N GLU A 80 9.70 -14.70 8.23
CA GLU A 80 9.07 -15.95 8.65
C GLU A 80 10.12 -17.03 8.79
N SER A 81 10.02 -17.78 9.89
CA SER A 81 10.80 -18.99 10.13
C SER A 81 9.87 -20.14 10.43
N ASN A 82 10.29 -21.33 10.02
CA ASN A 82 9.67 -22.58 10.42
C ASN A 82 10.64 -23.36 11.30
N ASP A 83 10.25 -24.58 11.68
CA ASP A 83 11.05 -25.46 12.53
C ASP A 83 12.36 -25.94 11.84
N TYR A 84 12.52 -25.65 10.54
CA TYR A 84 13.70 -25.98 9.71
C TYR A 84 14.56 -24.75 9.36
N GLY A 85 14.19 -23.55 9.84
CA GLY A 85 14.92 -22.31 9.63
C GLY A 85 14.12 -21.20 8.95
N THR A 86 14.80 -20.13 8.55
CA THR A 86 14.16 -18.96 7.94
C THR A 86 13.55 -19.34 6.60
N THR A 87 12.23 -19.23 6.50
CA THR A 87 11.46 -19.59 5.30
C THR A 87 11.32 -18.39 4.37
N ARG A 88 11.13 -17.18 4.90
CA ARG A 88 10.82 -16.02 4.07
C ARG A 88 11.39 -14.72 4.62
N TRP A 89 12.08 -13.99 3.76
CA TRP A 89 12.40 -12.57 3.93
C TRP A 89 11.69 -11.80 2.85
N GLN A 90 10.86 -10.84 3.23
CA GLN A 90 10.15 -9.98 2.30
C GLN A 90 10.11 -8.55 2.83
N LEU A 91 10.47 -7.59 1.97
CA LEU A 91 10.36 -6.17 2.24
C LEU A 91 9.49 -5.54 1.15
N MET A 92 8.50 -4.77 1.58
CA MET A 92 7.58 -4.08 0.69
C MET A 92 7.52 -2.61 1.07
N VAL A 93 7.89 -1.73 0.14
CA VAL A 93 7.62 -0.29 0.26
C VAL A 93 6.34 0.01 -0.49
N MET A 94 5.40 0.62 0.20
CA MET A 94 4.06 0.85 -0.27
C MET A 94 3.66 2.30 -0.01
N GLN A 95 2.69 2.76 -0.80
CA GLN A 95 2.06 4.05 -0.62
C GLN A 95 0.57 3.85 -0.35
N GLY A 96 0.05 4.59 0.63
CA GLY A 96 -1.36 4.59 0.98
C GLY A 96 -2.23 4.97 -0.22
N CYS A 97 -3.34 4.27 -0.40
CA CYS A 97 -4.24 4.49 -1.53
C CYS A 97 -4.87 5.89 -1.48
N THR A 98 -4.81 6.60 -2.60
CA THR A 98 -5.68 7.72 -2.90
C THR A 98 -6.85 7.23 -3.77
N PRO A 99 -8.01 7.92 -3.77
CA PRO A 99 -9.20 7.48 -4.50
C PRO A 99 -9.01 7.24 -6.01
N LEU A 100 -7.99 7.87 -6.63
CA LEU A 100 -7.69 7.74 -8.06
C LEU A 100 -6.59 6.72 -8.38
N ASP A 101 -5.92 6.14 -7.39
CA ASP A 101 -4.72 5.34 -7.64
C ASP A 101 -5.02 3.88 -8.00
N ALA A 102 -4.13 3.26 -8.78
CA ALA A 102 -4.20 1.83 -9.07
C ALA A 102 -3.94 1.03 -7.78
N VAL A 103 -5.00 0.46 -7.21
CA VAL A 103 -4.93 -0.27 -5.94
C VAL A 103 -4.43 -1.70 -6.20
N GLN A 104 -3.30 -2.08 -5.60
CA GLN A 104 -2.89 -3.48 -5.55
C GLN A 104 -3.41 -4.13 -4.27
N ARG A 105 -4.08 -5.28 -4.42
CA ARG A 105 -4.49 -6.11 -3.28
C ARG A 105 -3.26 -6.78 -2.69
N ILE A 106 -2.88 -6.37 -1.49
CA ILE A 106 -1.76 -6.92 -0.74
C ILE A 106 -2.33 -7.60 0.51
N PRO A 107 -1.96 -8.86 0.81
CA PRO A 107 -2.42 -9.54 2.01
C PRO A 107 -2.12 -8.72 3.27
N GLY A 108 -3.15 -8.51 4.09
CA GLY A 108 -3.08 -7.70 5.30
C GLY A 108 -3.11 -6.19 5.04
N VAL A 109 -3.35 -5.71 3.82
CA VAL A 109 -3.56 -4.28 3.54
C VAL A 109 -4.96 -4.05 2.98
N GLN A 110 -5.74 -3.20 3.63
CA GLN A 110 -7.11 -2.86 3.21
C GLN A 110 -7.29 -1.34 3.13
N PRO A 111 -7.95 -0.79 2.08
CA PRO A 111 -8.54 -1.49 0.91
C PRO A 111 -7.50 -2.04 -0.08
N GLY A 112 -6.26 -1.55 0.02
CA GLY A 112 -5.07 -2.01 -0.69
C GLY A 112 -3.99 -0.95 -0.55
N ALA A 113 -2.91 -1.07 -1.32
CA ALA A 113 -1.89 -0.02 -1.39
C ALA A 113 -1.24 -0.02 -2.78
N ARG A 114 -0.59 1.09 -3.11
CA ARG A 114 0.26 1.16 -4.30
C ARG A 114 1.62 0.59 -3.95
N LEU A 115 1.98 -0.55 -4.55
CA LEU A 115 3.29 -1.16 -4.37
C LEU A 115 4.34 -0.34 -5.12
N LEU A 116 5.37 0.11 -4.41
CA LEU A 116 6.49 0.84 -5.00
C LEU A 116 7.72 -0.05 -5.14
N LEU A 117 8.00 -0.86 -4.12
CA LEU A 117 9.15 -1.75 -4.05
C LEU A 117 8.71 -3.10 -3.48
N HIS A 118 9.16 -4.18 -4.12
CA HIS A 118 9.07 -5.52 -3.55
C HIS A 118 10.44 -6.19 -3.66
N ALA A 119 11.00 -6.53 -2.51
CA ALA A 119 12.19 -7.35 -2.40
C ALA A 119 11.83 -8.64 -1.67
N GLU A 120 12.24 -9.77 -2.23
CA GLU A 120 12.09 -11.09 -1.63
C GLU A 120 13.46 -11.79 -1.61
N GLY A 121 13.76 -12.43 -0.49
CA GLY A 121 15.05 -13.05 -0.21
C GLY A 121 15.98 -12.16 0.61
N GLU A 122 16.79 -12.80 1.45
CA GLU A 122 17.67 -12.14 2.42
C GLU A 122 18.61 -11.12 1.75
N GLN A 123 19.38 -11.54 0.74
CA GLN A 123 20.34 -10.65 0.06
C GLN A 123 19.68 -9.39 -0.53
N LYS A 124 18.50 -9.54 -1.17
CA LYS A 124 17.77 -8.42 -1.77
C LYS A 124 17.20 -7.48 -0.70
N VAL A 125 16.65 -8.04 0.38
CA VAL A 125 16.14 -7.26 1.50
C VAL A 125 17.28 -6.49 2.18
N HIS A 126 18.42 -7.14 2.44
CA HIS A 126 19.61 -6.51 3.01
C HIS A 126 20.16 -5.39 2.10
N ALA A 127 20.21 -5.61 0.79
CA ALA A 127 20.65 -4.58 -0.16
C ALA A 127 19.72 -3.35 -0.16
N VAL A 128 18.42 -3.55 -0.02
CA VAL A 128 17.44 -2.46 0.12
C VAL A 128 17.56 -1.77 1.47
N LEU A 129 17.75 -2.51 2.56
CA LEU A 129 17.96 -1.94 3.89
C LEU A 129 19.20 -1.07 3.94
N ALA A 130 20.33 -1.57 3.44
CA ALA A 130 21.56 -0.78 3.30
C ALA A 130 21.33 0.50 2.48
N ARG A 131 20.41 0.45 1.50
CA ARG A 131 20.04 1.62 0.71
C ARG A 131 19.23 2.64 1.50
N ILE A 132 18.29 2.17 2.32
CA ILE A 132 17.51 3.00 3.23
C ILE A 132 18.44 3.64 4.25
N ASP A 133 19.33 2.86 4.86
CA ASP A 133 20.27 3.35 5.88
C ASP A 133 21.22 4.42 5.28
N ALA A 134 21.66 4.25 4.02
CA ALA A 134 22.46 5.26 3.32
C ALA A 134 21.70 6.57 3.03
N ILE A 135 20.37 6.52 2.92
CA ILE A 135 19.51 7.70 2.74
C ILE A 135 19.28 8.38 4.09
N GLU A 136 18.96 7.60 5.12
CA GLU A 136 18.78 8.09 6.50
C GLU A 136 20.08 8.72 7.02
N ALA A 137 21.25 8.18 6.68
CA ALA A 137 22.56 8.76 7.02
C ALA A 137 22.81 10.14 6.38
N ARG A 138 22.08 10.49 5.32
CA ARG A 138 22.11 11.84 4.71
C ARG A 138 21.12 12.81 5.38
N GLY A 139 20.42 12.38 6.42
CA GLY A 139 19.39 13.15 7.12
C GLY A 139 18.05 13.22 6.38
N ILE A 140 17.84 12.38 5.36
CA ILE A 140 16.59 12.33 4.61
C ILE A 140 15.73 11.20 5.18
N GLY A 141 14.52 11.53 5.63
CA GLY A 141 13.55 10.53 6.06
C GLY A 141 13.17 9.60 4.92
N ALA A 142 13.17 8.29 5.14
CA ALA A 142 12.75 7.32 4.12
C ALA A 142 11.29 7.55 3.64
N ILE A 143 10.47 8.19 4.47
CA ILE A 143 9.11 8.64 4.15
C ILE A 143 9.06 9.81 3.16
N ASP A 144 10.11 10.64 3.12
CA ASP A 144 10.24 11.81 2.24
C ASP A 144 10.94 11.47 0.92
N VAL A 145 11.29 10.21 0.71
CA VAL A 145 11.89 9.78 -0.55
C VAL A 145 10.83 9.68 -1.63
N SER A 146 11.15 10.19 -2.82
CA SER A 146 10.25 10.17 -3.97
C SER A 146 9.69 8.76 -4.29
N PRO A 147 8.36 8.60 -4.47
CA PRO A 147 7.76 7.34 -4.92
C PRO A 147 8.34 6.80 -6.24
N ALA A 148 8.77 7.68 -7.14
CA ALA A 148 9.39 7.31 -8.41
C ALA A 148 10.77 6.67 -8.20
N TYR A 149 11.53 7.12 -7.20
CA TYR A 149 12.81 6.52 -6.83
C TYR A 149 12.57 5.08 -6.33
N TRP A 150 11.61 4.87 -5.44
CA TRP A 150 11.28 3.52 -4.93
C TRP A 150 10.92 2.55 -6.06
N ARG A 151 10.13 2.99 -7.06
CA ARG A 151 9.84 2.18 -8.25
C ARG A 151 11.08 1.88 -9.08
N THR A 152 11.93 2.87 -9.30
CA THR A 152 13.19 2.67 -10.05
C THR A 152 14.09 1.68 -9.33
N LEU A 153 14.22 1.80 -8.01
CA LEU A 153 14.96 0.88 -7.16
C LEU A 153 14.40 -0.55 -7.30
N GLY A 154 13.08 -0.71 -7.28
CA GLY A 154 12.42 -2.01 -7.44
C GLY A 154 12.62 -2.64 -8.81
N ASN A 155 12.49 -1.85 -9.86
CA ASN A 155 12.72 -2.30 -11.22
C ASN A 155 14.17 -2.75 -11.41
N ARG A 156 15.14 -2.01 -10.87
CA ARG A 156 16.56 -2.40 -10.93
C ARG A 156 16.87 -3.63 -10.08
N LEU A 157 16.29 -3.72 -8.88
CA LEU A 157 16.44 -4.90 -8.02
C LEU A 157 15.88 -6.16 -8.67
N ALA A 158 14.73 -6.06 -9.35
CA ALA A 158 14.15 -7.15 -10.12
C ALA A 158 15.02 -7.55 -11.32
N ALA A 159 15.63 -6.57 -11.99
CA ALA A 159 16.55 -6.78 -13.11
C ALA A 159 17.98 -7.18 -12.71
N GLY A 160 18.30 -7.25 -11.41
CA GLY A 160 19.67 -7.55 -10.94
C GLY A 160 20.70 -6.46 -11.27
N LEU A 161 20.25 -5.23 -11.51
CA LEU A 161 21.09 -4.09 -11.88
C LEU A 161 21.59 -3.33 -10.65
N PRO A 162 22.68 -2.55 -10.77
CA PRO A 162 23.19 -1.73 -9.67
C PRO A 162 22.14 -0.74 -9.16
N LEU A 163 21.98 -0.73 -7.83
CA LEU A 163 20.96 0.06 -7.14
C LEU A 163 21.30 1.57 -7.21
N PRO A 164 20.38 2.41 -7.69
CA PRO A 164 20.67 3.82 -7.97
C PRO A 164 20.83 4.64 -6.68
N GLU A 165 21.78 5.58 -6.68
CA GLU A 165 21.98 6.50 -5.55
C GLU A 165 20.88 7.55 -5.45
N TYR A 166 20.46 7.82 -4.21
CA TYR A 166 19.57 8.93 -3.92
C TYR A 166 20.39 10.13 -3.47
N THR A 167 20.48 11.13 -4.34
CA THR A 167 21.24 12.37 -4.10
C THR A 167 20.34 13.44 -3.49
N ALA A 168 20.94 14.37 -2.73
CA ALA A 168 20.23 15.50 -2.16
C ALA A 168 19.64 16.41 -3.26
N GLU A 169 20.32 16.56 -4.40
CA GLU A 169 19.80 17.29 -5.57
C GLU A 169 18.50 16.69 -6.10
N ARG A 170 18.44 15.35 -6.20
CA ARG A 170 17.22 14.64 -6.62
C ARG A 170 16.10 14.82 -5.59
N HIS A 171 16.44 14.89 -4.31
CA HIS A 171 15.49 15.14 -3.25
C HIS A 171 14.92 16.57 -3.33
N ALA A 172 15.77 17.58 -3.51
CA ALA A 172 15.37 18.97 -3.69
C ALA A 172 14.48 19.16 -4.94
N ALA A 173 14.84 18.55 -6.07
CA ALA A 173 14.03 18.59 -7.28
C ALA A 173 12.64 17.95 -7.09
N TRP A 174 12.57 16.87 -6.29
CA TRP A 174 11.29 16.24 -5.95
C TRP A 174 10.45 17.11 -5.00
N LEU A 175 11.07 17.74 -4.00
CA LEU A 175 10.38 18.68 -3.11
C LEU A 175 9.80 19.87 -3.88
N ALA A 176 10.58 20.47 -4.78
CA ALA A 176 10.12 21.55 -5.66
C ALA A 176 8.94 21.10 -6.56
N GLY A 177 9.00 19.85 -7.07
CA GLY A 177 7.90 19.28 -7.85
C GLY A 177 6.64 18.98 -7.03
N ARG A 178 6.78 18.73 -5.71
CA ARG A 178 5.66 18.49 -4.79
C ARG A 178 4.91 19.78 -4.43
N GLU A 179 5.60 20.91 -4.36
CA GLU A 179 4.97 22.22 -4.11
C GLU A 179 4.11 22.72 -5.29
N LEU A 180 4.31 22.16 -6.49
CA LEU A 180 3.59 22.52 -7.71
C LEU A 180 2.31 21.68 -7.97
N GLN A 181 2.03 20.65 -7.14
CA GLN A 181 0.86 19.76 -7.27
C GLN A 181 -0.23 20.09 -6.25
#